data_AF-A0A1Z8UPR6-F1
#
_entry.id   AF-A0A1Z8UPR6-F1
#
_cell.length_a   1.000
_cell.length_b   1.000
_cell.length_c   1.000
_cell.angle_alpha   90.00
_cell.angle_beta   90.00
_cell.angle_gamma   90.00
#
_symmetry.space_group_name_H-M   'P 1'
#
loop_
_entity.id
_entity.type
_entity.pdbx_description
1 polymer ?
#
loop_
_entity_poly.entity_id
_entity_poly.type
_entity_poly.pdbx_seq_one_letter_code
_entity_poly.pdbx_strand_id
1 'polypeptide(L)'
;MKRNSLDPDIGELPINIPIFPLDGALLLPTGRLPLNIFEPRYLSMISDALSTPHRLIGMIQSNSGVTQDEMSPLLYSVGCAGRISSFEETTDGRYLISLDGMIRFNIDEEIEGKSGYRQCRVSYDEYAADLLVKDVDFDRTRLIKVLKRYFQMKGFSADWNSIEACADEKLITTLSMICPLAVAEKQMLLEAKDVSSRGDLISAVLEMECEMTASDMQKKGHVKH
;
A
#
# COMPACT_ATOMS: atom_id res chain seq x y z
N MET A 1 15.26 2.92 -11.37
CA MET A 1 14.57 4.06 -12.04
C MET A 1 15.25 5.36 -11.62
N LYS A 2 15.25 6.44 -12.40
CA LYS A 2 15.85 7.73 -11.95
C LYS A 2 14.80 8.50 -11.14
N ARG A 3 15.18 9.02 -9.96
CA ARG A 3 14.40 10.00 -9.18
C ARG A 3 13.96 11.13 -10.11
N ASN A 4 12.68 11.52 -10.09
CA ASN A 4 12.23 12.65 -10.88
C ASN A 4 12.85 13.91 -10.26
N SER A 5 13.39 14.82 -11.06
CA SER A 5 14.03 16.04 -10.53
C SER A 5 13.06 16.99 -9.81
N LEU A 6 11.76 16.65 -9.83
CA LEU A 6 10.66 17.35 -9.18
C LEU A 6 10.18 16.63 -7.91
N ASP A 7 10.81 15.51 -7.51
CA ASP A 7 10.46 14.85 -6.26
C ASP A 7 11.12 15.61 -5.09
N PRO A 8 10.33 16.11 -4.13
CA PRO A 8 10.82 16.93 -3.03
C PRO A 8 11.84 16.19 -2.18
N ASP A 9 12.76 16.93 -1.58
CA ASP A 9 13.59 16.39 -0.49
C ASP A 9 12.75 16.23 0.78
N ILE A 10 13.22 15.37 1.69
CA ILE A 10 12.47 15.05 2.93
C ILE A 10 12.10 16.30 3.75
N GLY A 11 12.99 17.29 3.78
CA GLY A 11 12.77 18.56 4.50
C GLY A 11 11.76 19.50 3.84
N GLU A 12 11.32 19.21 2.61
CA GLU A 12 10.29 19.96 1.90
C GLU A 12 8.91 19.29 2.02
N LEU A 13 8.82 18.11 2.63
CA LEU A 13 7.56 17.41 2.83
C LEU A 13 6.76 18.06 3.98
N PRO A 14 5.43 18.19 3.84
CA PRO A 14 4.58 18.72 4.90
C PRO A 14 4.56 17.78 6.09
N ILE A 15 4.76 18.33 7.29
CA ILE A 15 4.75 17.57 8.55
C ILE A 15 3.31 17.22 8.98
N ASN A 16 2.32 18.04 8.60
CA ASN A 16 0.91 17.77 8.85
C ASN A 16 0.24 17.37 7.55
N ILE A 17 -0.30 16.15 7.48
CA ILE A 17 -0.95 15.63 6.28
C ILE A 17 -2.37 15.15 6.57
N PRO A 18 -3.30 15.29 5.61
CA PRO A 18 -4.59 14.62 5.68
C PRO A 18 -4.38 13.10 5.60
N ILE A 19 -5.16 12.35 6.39
CA ILE A 19 -5.08 10.90 6.47
C ILE A 19 -6.34 10.27 5.89
N PHE A 20 -6.12 9.35 4.95
CA PHE A 20 -7.13 8.54 4.28
C PHE A 20 -7.00 7.07 4.74
N PRO A 21 -7.79 6.65 5.75
CA PRO A 21 -7.84 5.26 6.18
C PRO A 21 -8.50 4.39 5.10
N LEU A 22 -7.80 3.36 4.64
CA LEU A 22 -8.34 2.42 3.67
C LEU A 22 -7.81 1.00 3.93
N ASP A 23 -8.70 0.13 4.38
CA ASP A 23 -8.39 -1.27 4.64
C ASP A 23 -8.45 -2.09 3.34
N GLY A 24 -7.61 -3.13 3.26
CA GLY A 24 -7.60 -4.07 2.13
C GLY A 24 -6.89 -3.57 0.88
N ALA A 25 -6.57 -2.28 0.79
CA ALA A 25 -5.66 -1.72 -0.21
C ALA A 25 -4.31 -1.37 0.43
N LEU A 26 -3.27 -1.31 -0.38
CA LEU A 26 -1.93 -0.94 0.07
C LEU A 26 -1.32 0.04 -0.93
N LEU A 27 -0.76 1.14 -0.42
CA LEU A 27 0.10 2.05 -1.18
C LEU A 27 1.55 1.85 -0.73
N LEU A 28 2.45 1.72 -1.69
CA LEU A 28 3.90 1.64 -1.45
C LEU A 28 4.61 2.73 -2.26
N PRO A 29 5.81 3.16 -1.84
CA PRO A 29 6.69 3.99 -2.66
C PRO A 29 6.84 3.40 -4.07
N THR A 30 6.82 4.26 -5.09
CA THR A 30 6.84 3.94 -6.53
C THR A 30 5.61 3.20 -7.07
N GLY A 31 4.71 2.75 -6.19
CA GLY A 31 3.41 2.18 -6.54
C GLY A 31 2.41 3.24 -7.00
N ARG A 32 1.40 2.79 -7.75
CA ARG A 32 0.26 3.62 -8.16
C ARG A 32 -1.03 2.95 -7.73
N LEU A 33 -1.89 3.69 -7.05
CA LEU A 33 -3.19 3.22 -6.59
C LEU A 33 -4.32 4.10 -7.14
N PRO A 34 -5.18 3.55 -8.03
CA PRO A 34 -6.40 4.24 -8.44
C PRO A 34 -7.45 4.16 -7.33
N LEU A 35 -8.13 5.26 -7.05
CA LEU A 35 -9.17 5.34 -6.02
C LEU A 35 -10.42 6.05 -6.56
N ASN A 36 -11.58 5.56 -6.14
CA ASN A 36 -12.88 6.18 -6.39
C ASN A 36 -13.39 6.77 -5.07
N ILE A 37 -13.43 8.10 -4.99
CA ILE A 37 -13.75 8.85 -3.78
C ILE A 37 -15.16 9.40 -3.90
N PHE A 38 -16.03 9.00 -2.97
CA PHE A 38 -17.45 9.38 -2.98
C PHE A 38 -17.96 9.86 -1.61
N GLU A 39 -17.25 9.57 -0.51
CA GLU A 39 -17.66 10.06 0.82
C GLU A 39 -17.37 11.57 0.95
N PRO A 40 -18.33 12.39 1.46
CA PRO A 40 -18.19 13.84 1.52
C PRO A 40 -16.91 14.34 2.20
N ARG A 41 -16.53 13.75 3.34
CA ARG A 41 -15.28 14.12 4.06
C ARG A 41 -14.03 13.91 3.20
N TYR A 42 -14.01 12.88 2.37
CA TYR A 42 -12.88 12.57 1.50
C TYR A 42 -12.92 13.39 0.21
N LEU A 43 -14.10 13.76 -0.30
CA LEU A 43 -14.20 14.77 -1.36
C LEU A 43 -13.60 16.10 -0.91
N SER A 44 -13.91 16.55 0.32
CA SER A 44 -13.29 17.74 0.91
C SER A 44 -11.77 17.58 1.07
N MET A 45 -11.31 16.41 1.54
CA MET A 45 -9.87 16.12 1.65
C MET A 45 -9.15 16.25 0.31
N ILE A 46 -9.70 15.67 -0.77
CA ILE A 46 -9.09 15.72 -2.10
C ILE A 46 -9.05 17.16 -2.62
N SER A 47 -10.14 17.93 -2.46
CA SER A 47 -10.17 19.34 -2.83
C SER A 47 -9.12 20.18 -2.10
N ASP A 48 -9.00 19.97 -0.77
CA ASP A 48 -7.99 20.63 0.05
C ASP A 48 -6.57 20.23 -0.35
N ALA A 49 -6.31 18.94 -0.56
CA ALA A 49 -5.00 18.44 -0.98
C ALA A 49 -4.59 19.00 -2.35
N LEU A 50 -5.49 19.02 -3.33
CA LEU A 50 -5.26 19.58 -4.67
C LEU A 50 -4.94 21.09 -4.65
N SER A 51 -5.39 21.80 -3.60
CA SER A 51 -5.11 23.23 -3.39
C SER A 51 -3.71 23.48 -2.81
N THR A 52 -3.00 22.44 -2.37
CA THR A 52 -1.62 22.55 -1.88
C THR A 52 -0.59 22.31 -3.01
N PRO A 53 0.63 22.87 -2.91
CA PRO A 53 1.69 22.60 -3.88
C PRO A 53 2.08 21.12 -3.98
N HIS A 54 2.06 20.40 -2.85
CA HIS A 54 2.51 19.01 -2.79
C HIS A 54 1.46 18.00 -3.25
N ARG A 55 0.15 18.33 -3.11
CA ARG A 55 -0.98 17.44 -3.43
C ARG A 55 -0.87 16.08 -2.73
N LEU A 56 -0.37 16.11 -1.49
CA LEU A 56 -0.10 14.92 -0.69
C LEU A 56 -1.28 14.56 0.20
N ILE A 57 -1.54 13.25 0.29
CA ILE A 57 -2.35 12.64 1.33
C ILE A 57 -1.59 11.44 1.92
N GLY A 58 -1.84 11.11 3.18
CA GLY A 58 -1.34 9.89 3.81
C GLY A 58 -2.38 8.78 3.70
N MET A 59 -2.06 7.68 3.02
CA MET A 59 -2.88 6.48 3.04
C MET A 59 -2.37 5.54 4.13
N ILE A 60 -3.29 5.01 4.93
CA ILE A 60 -2.95 4.11 6.04
C ILE A 60 -4.05 3.08 6.26
N GLN A 61 -3.70 1.90 6.77
CA GLN A 61 -4.70 0.91 7.17
C GLN A 61 -5.20 1.19 8.59
N SER A 62 -6.43 0.79 8.86
CA SER A 62 -7.02 0.81 10.18
C SER A 62 -6.64 -0.46 10.95
N ASN A 63 -6.35 -0.31 12.24
CA ASN A 63 -6.16 -1.39 13.19
C ASN A 63 -7.50 -1.70 13.89
N SER A 64 -8.44 -2.27 13.15
CA SER A 64 -9.79 -2.62 13.59
C SER A 64 -9.84 -3.74 14.65
N GLY A 65 -8.72 -4.41 14.94
CA GLY A 65 -8.64 -5.43 15.98
C GLY A 65 -8.60 -4.90 17.42
N VAL A 66 -8.46 -3.58 17.61
CA VAL A 66 -8.16 -2.99 18.94
C VAL A 66 -9.26 -2.05 19.46
N THR A 67 -10.21 -1.59 18.64
CA THR A 67 -11.28 -0.66 19.07
C THR A 67 -12.70 -1.13 18.78
N GLN A 68 -13.63 -0.76 19.67
CA GLN A 68 -15.07 -0.96 19.49
C GLN A 68 -15.78 0.17 18.73
N ASP A 69 -15.10 1.31 18.47
CA ASP A 69 -15.69 2.40 17.69
C ASP A 69 -15.48 2.16 16.19
N GLU A 70 -16.53 1.66 15.53
CA GLU A 70 -16.54 1.46 14.08
C GLU A 70 -16.41 2.78 13.29
N MET A 71 -16.78 3.91 13.89
CA MET A 71 -16.76 5.21 13.22
C MET A 71 -15.37 5.86 13.22
N SER A 72 -14.49 5.46 14.14
CA SER A 72 -13.12 5.96 14.23
C SER A 72 -12.16 4.86 14.70
N PRO A 73 -11.88 3.85 13.85
CA PRO A 73 -10.94 2.80 14.22
C PRO A 73 -9.54 3.37 14.46
N LEU A 74 -8.80 2.73 15.37
CA LEU A 74 -7.36 3.02 15.53
C LEU A 74 -6.67 2.86 14.18
N LEU A 75 -5.62 3.65 13.95
CA LEU A 75 -4.76 3.48 12.78
C LEU A 75 -3.58 2.59 13.13
N TYR A 76 -3.01 1.96 12.12
CA TYR A 76 -1.62 1.53 12.25
C TYR A 76 -0.69 2.75 12.42
N SER A 77 0.52 2.54 12.92
CA SER A 77 1.49 3.61 13.12
C SER A 77 2.16 4.03 11.81
N VAL A 78 2.23 3.13 10.82
CA VAL A 78 2.93 3.35 9.56
C VAL A 78 1.96 3.44 8.39
N GLY A 79 2.09 4.52 7.61
CA GLY A 79 1.36 4.75 6.37
C GLY A 79 2.30 5.05 5.19
N CYS A 80 1.72 5.31 4.02
CA CYS A 80 2.45 5.80 2.86
C CYS A 80 1.85 7.12 2.36
N ALA A 81 2.69 8.14 2.26
CA ALA A 81 2.34 9.42 1.67
C ALA A 81 2.31 9.25 0.14
N GLY A 82 1.18 9.63 -0.44
CA GLY A 82 0.96 9.56 -1.88
C GLY A 82 0.61 10.94 -2.44
N ARG A 83 1.10 11.21 -3.64
CA ARG A 83 0.77 12.42 -4.39
C ARG A 83 -0.35 12.12 -5.37
N ILE A 84 -1.37 12.97 -5.38
CA ILE A 84 -2.45 12.91 -6.34
C ILE A 84 -1.89 13.29 -7.72
N SER A 85 -1.67 12.29 -8.57
CA SER A 85 -1.03 12.43 -9.88
C SER A 85 -2.04 12.70 -11.00
N SER A 86 -3.28 12.24 -10.83
CA SER A 86 -4.42 12.58 -11.68
C SER A 86 -5.70 12.68 -10.84
N PHE A 87 -6.65 13.50 -11.28
CA PHE A 87 -8.01 13.51 -10.77
C PHE A 87 -9.00 13.81 -11.89
N GLU A 88 -10.18 13.22 -11.80
CA GLU A 88 -11.33 13.47 -12.68
C GLU A 88 -12.59 13.56 -11.82
N GLU A 89 -13.37 14.64 -12.00
CA GLU A 89 -14.68 14.78 -11.38
C GLU A 89 -15.73 14.13 -12.27
N THR A 90 -16.49 13.19 -11.71
CA THR A 90 -17.56 12.51 -12.43
C THR A 90 -18.85 13.33 -12.37
N THR A 91 -19.78 13.07 -13.29
CA THR A 91 -21.07 13.78 -13.35
C THR A 91 -21.97 13.54 -12.13
N ASP A 92 -21.72 12.49 -11.36
CA ASP A 92 -22.40 12.20 -10.09
C ASP A 92 -21.66 12.74 -8.85
N GLY A 93 -20.65 13.59 -9.04
CA GLY A 93 -19.96 14.32 -7.96
C GLY A 93 -18.92 13.51 -7.20
N ARG A 94 -18.36 12.47 -7.82
CA ARG A 94 -17.25 11.67 -7.26
C ARG A 94 -15.92 12.11 -7.86
N TYR A 95 -14.83 11.77 -7.18
CA TYR A 95 -13.49 11.88 -7.75
C TYR A 95 -12.91 10.51 -8.09
N LEU A 96 -12.47 10.35 -9.33
CA LEU A 96 -11.53 9.29 -9.71
C LEU A 96 -10.12 9.87 -9.62
N ILE A 97 -9.30 9.36 -8.71
CA ILE A 97 -7.92 9.83 -8.53
C ILE A 97 -6.92 8.70 -8.79
N SER A 98 -5.71 9.08 -9.18
CA SER A 98 -4.54 8.21 -9.09
C SER A 98 -3.61 8.75 -8.01
N LEU A 99 -3.21 7.87 -7.10
CA LEU A 99 -2.27 8.17 -6.03
C LEU A 99 -0.92 7.51 -6.34
N ASP A 100 0.12 8.32 -6.55
CA ASP A 100 1.49 7.83 -6.74
C ASP A 100 2.19 7.82 -5.38
N GLY A 101 2.56 6.64 -4.90
CA GLY A 101 3.21 6.45 -3.60
C GLY A 101 4.62 7.02 -3.61
N MET A 102 4.94 7.84 -2.61
CA MET A 102 6.21 8.57 -2.56
C MET A 102 7.13 8.04 -1.46
N ILE A 103 6.67 8.07 -0.21
CA ILE A 103 7.49 7.77 0.96
C ILE A 103 6.60 7.26 2.09
N ARG A 104 7.13 6.33 2.90
CA ARG A 104 6.45 5.88 4.12
C ARG A 104 6.62 6.85 5.26
N PHE A 105 5.70 6.84 6.21
CA PHE A 105 5.75 7.73 7.37
C PHE A 105 5.26 7.03 8.63
N ASN A 106 5.75 7.50 9.78
CA ASN A 106 5.19 7.19 11.09
C ASN A 106 4.21 8.31 11.51
N ILE A 107 3.11 7.95 12.17
CA ILE A 107 2.26 8.92 12.86
C ILE A 107 2.90 9.27 14.19
N ASP A 108 3.18 10.56 14.39
CA ASP A 108 3.64 11.07 15.69
C ASP A 108 2.45 11.42 16.59
N GLU A 109 1.45 12.10 16.03
CA GLU A 109 0.20 12.45 16.72
C GLU A 109 -0.93 12.66 15.71
N GLU A 110 -2.14 12.31 16.13
CA GLU A 110 -3.36 12.78 15.47
C GLU A 110 -3.69 14.19 15.99
N ILE A 111 -3.94 15.11 15.06
CA ILE A 111 -4.26 16.51 15.35
C ILE A 111 -5.72 16.80 15.01
N GLU A 112 -6.20 17.99 15.33
CA GLU A 112 -7.59 18.38 15.01
C GLU A 112 -7.86 18.20 13.51
N GLY A 113 -8.86 17.37 13.20
CA GLY A 113 -9.26 17.10 11.83
C GLY A 113 -9.89 18.32 11.16
N LYS A 114 -10.00 18.26 9.84
CA LYS A 114 -10.62 19.33 9.04
C LYS A 114 -11.74 18.73 8.20
N SER A 115 -12.89 19.41 8.13
CA SER A 115 -14.02 18.99 7.29
C SER A 115 -14.43 17.51 7.45
N GLY A 116 -14.29 16.96 8.66
CA GLY A 116 -14.64 15.57 8.98
C GLY A 116 -13.63 14.49 8.56
N TYR A 117 -12.48 14.86 7.99
CA TYR A 117 -11.38 13.94 7.74
C TYR A 117 -10.25 14.09 8.77
N ARG A 118 -9.48 13.02 8.98
CA ARG A 118 -8.41 12.94 9.97
C ARG A 118 -7.16 13.66 9.48
N GLN A 119 -6.41 14.25 10.39
CA GLN A 119 -5.10 14.83 10.10
C GLN A 119 -4.10 14.33 11.13
N CYS A 120 -2.89 14.04 10.68
CA CYS A 120 -1.81 13.64 11.57
C CYS A 120 -0.56 14.49 11.33
N ARG A 121 0.17 14.72 12.41
CA ARG A 121 1.58 15.06 12.35
C ARG A 121 2.37 13.77 12.12
N VAL A 122 3.28 13.79 11.16
CA VAL A 122 4.00 12.60 10.73
C VAL A 122 5.52 12.84 10.65
N SER A 123 6.27 11.76 10.80
CA SER A 123 7.72 11.73 10.57
C SER A 123 8.08 10.79 9.42
N TYR A 124 9.01 11.24 8.59
CA TYR A 124 9.52 10.51 7.42
C TYR A 124 10.92 9.93 7.65
N ASP A 125 11.56 10.23 8.78
CA ASP A 125 13.01 10.06 8.97
C ASP A 125 13.47 8.60 8.84
N GLU A 126 12.71 7.66 9.40
CA GLU A 126 13.00 6.22 9.32
C GLU A 126 12.91 5.68 7.88
N TYR A 127 12.21 6.40 7.00
CA TYR A 127 11.91 5.99 5.64
C TYR A 127 12.53 6.91 4.59
N ALA A 128 13.51 7.75 4.95
CA ALA A 128 14.24 8.61 4.01
C ALA A 128 14.86 7.81 2.84
N ALA A 129 15.17 6.54 3.05
CA ALA A 129 15.66 5.63 2.03
C ALA A 129 14.67 5.37 0.89
N ASP A 130 13.37 5.59 1.08
CA ASP A 130 12.35 5.39 0.05
C ASP A 130 12.49 6.39 -1.12
N LEU A 131 13.12 7.55 -0.88
CA LEU A 131 13.40 8.57 -1.91
C LEU A 131 14.69 8.27 -2.69
N LEU A 132 15.42 7.23 -2.29
CA LEU A 132 16.70 6.87 -2.88
C LEU A 132 16.53 5.65 -3.80
N VAL A 133 17.26 5.69 -4.92
CA VAL A 133 17.37 4.52 -5.80
C VAL A 133 18.42 3.60 -5.19
N LYS A 134 18.03 2.37 -4.86
CA LYS A 134 18.93 1.34 -4.34
C LYS A 134 18.80 0.06 -5.16
N ASP A 135 19.88 -0.69 -5.21
CA ASP A 135 19.85 -2.04 -5.75
C ASP A 135 19.03 -2.93 -4.83
N VAL A 136 18.23 -3.81 -5.43
CA VAL A 136 17.42 -4.78 -4.71
C VAL A 136 18.16 -6.11 -4.74
N ASP A 137 18.48 -6.62 -3.57
CA ASP A 137 19.09 -7.94 -3.39
C ASP A 137 18.08 -8.85 -2.69
N PHE A 138 17.46 -9.77 -3.43
CA PHE A 138 16.50 -10.75 -2.91
C PHE A 138 16.47 -12.00 -3.80
N ASP A 139 15.94 -13.11 -3.29
CA ASP A 139 15.82 -14.35 -4.06
C ASP A 139 14.62 -14.30 -5.03
N ARG A 140 14.84 -13.69 -6.20
CA ARG A 140 13.86 -13.65 -7.30
C ARG A 140 13.41 -15.05 -7.74
N THR A 141 14.32 -16.02 -7.73
CA THR A 141 14.01 -17.39 -8.18
C THR A 141 13.00 -18.04 -7.23
N ARG A 142 13.20 -17.88 -5.92
CA ARG A 142 12.25 -18.30 -4.90
C ARG A 142 10.89 -17.62 -5.07
N LEU A 143 10.87 -16.29 -5.25
CA LEU A 143 9.62 -15.55 -5.45
C LEU A 143 8.84 -16.06 -6.67
N ILE A 144 9.49 -16.21 -7.83
CA ILE A 144 8.82 -16.69 -9.05
C ILE A 144 8.29 -18.11 -8.88
N LYS A 145 9.04 -18.98 -8.19
CA LYS A 145 8.61 -20.36 -7.93
C LYS A 145 7.35 -20.40 -7.07
N VAL A 146 7.30 -19.65 -5.96
CA VAL A 146 6.10 -19.60 -5.12
C VAL A 146 4.94 -18.92 -5.85
N LEU A 147 5.20 -17.85 -6.59
CA LEU A 147 4.16 -17.12 -7.32
C LEU A 147 3.45 -18.01 -8.36
N LYS A 148 4.21 -18.83 -9.10
CA LYS A 148 3.66 -19.84 -10.03
C LYS A 148 2.71 -20.80 -9.33
N ARG A 149 3.11 -21.32 -8.17
CA ARG A 149 2.26 -22.20 -7.34
C ARG A 149 1.01 -21.46 -6.83
N TYR A 150 1.19 -20.25 -6.31
CA TYR A 150 0.10 -19.44 -5.77
C TYR A 150 -0.97 -19.11 -6.83
N PHE A 151 -0.55 -18.68 -8.03
CA PHE A 151 -1.47 -18.39 -9.13
C PHE A 151 -2.18 -19.63 -9.64
N GLN A 152 -1.48 -20.76 -9.75
CA GLN A 152 -2.12 -22.03 -10.10
C GLN A 152 -3.20 -22.42 -9.08
N MET A 153 -2.93 -22.24 -7.78
CA MET A 153 -3.88 -22.57 -6.71
C MET A 153 -5.09 -21.64 -6.66
N LYS A 154 -4.91 -20.34 -6.91
CA LYS A 154 -6.01 -19.36 -6.95
C LYS A 154 -6.73 -19.31 -8.31
N GLY A 155 -6.25 -20.04 -9.31
CA GLY A 155 -6.84 -20.07 -10.66
C GLY A 155 -6.57 -18.81 -11.49
N PHE A 156 -5.47 -18.11 -11.20
CA PHE A 156 -5.11 -16.88 -11.92
C PHE A 156 -4.29 -17.19 -13.17
N SER A 157 -4.59 -16.50 -14.26
CA SER A 157 -3.75 -16.44 -15.45
C SER A 157 -2.74 -15.30 -15.34
N ALA A 158 -1.51 -15.52 -15.80
CA ALA A 158 -0.48 -14.50 -15.81
C ALA A 158 0.37 -14.55 -17.07
N ASP A 159 0.83 -13.37 -17.50
CA ASP A 159 1.89 -13.24 -18.49
C ASP A 159 3.25 -13.37 -17.79
N TRP A 160 3.76 -14.59 -17.76
CA TRP A 160 5.05 -14.90 -17.13
C TRP A 160 6.23 -14.19 -17.80
N ASN A 161 6.16 -13.92 -19.10
CA ASN A 161 7.23 -13.22 -19.80
C ASN A 161 7.34 -11.78 -19.29
N SER A 162 6.20 -11.10 -19.14
CA SER A 162 6.15 -9.74 -18.59
C SER A 162 6.60 -9.70 -17.12
N ILE A 163 6.22 -10.70 -16.32
CA ILE A 163 6.65 -10.82 -14.91
C ILE A 163 8.17 -11.02 -14.83
N GLU A 164 8.71 -11.98 -15.58
CA GLU A 164 10.12 -12.34 -15.55
C GLU A 164 11.01 -11.22 -16.12
N ALA A 165 10.51 -10.39 -17.04
CA ALA A 165 11.19 -9.19 -17.53
C ALA A 165 11.04 -7.94 -16.62
N CYS A 166 10.16 -7.99 -15.60
CA CYS A 166 9.91 -6.86 -14.73
C CYS A 166 11.09 -6.62 -13.77
N ALA A 167 11.52 -5.37 -13.63
CA ALA A 167 12.54 -4.99 -12.65
C ALA A 167 12.12 -5.39 -11.21
N ASP A 168 13.09 -5.81 -10.40
CA ASP A 168 12.89 -6.40 -9.08
C ASP A 168 12.04 -5.53 -8.13
N GLU A 169 12.41 -4.26 -7.99
CA GLU A 169 11.66 -3.29 -7.16
C GLU A 169 10.20 -3.20 -7.59
N LYS A 170 9.96 -3.03 -8.90
CA LYS A 170 8.62 -2.90 -9.45
C LYS A 170 7.82 -4.18 -9.25
N LEU A 171 8.45 -5.35 -9.42
CA LEU A 171 7.82 -6.64 -9.21
C LEU A 171 7.36 -6.79 -7.76
N ILE A 172 8.26 -6.56 -6.79
CA ILE A 172 7.97 -6.68 -5.36
C ILE A 172 6.86 -5.71 -4.94
N THR A 173 6.97 -4.44 -5.33
CA THR A 173 5.98 -3.41 -5.02
C THR A 173 4.62 -3.76 -5.61
N THR A 174 4.57 -4.15 -6.89
CA THR A 174 3.31 -4.50 -7.56
C THR A 174 2.64 -5.69 -6.89
N LEU A 175 3.37 -6.80 -6.68
CA LEU A 175 2.83 -8.00 -6.05
C LEU A 175 2.32 -7.72 -4.63
N SER A 176 3.07 -6.95 -3.84
CA SER A 176 2.67 -6.57 -2.48
C SER A 176 1.35 -5.79 -2.46
N MET A 177 1.09 -4.97 -3.49
CA MET A 177 -0.14 -4.18 -3.58
C MET A 177 -1.34 -4.98 -4.11
N ILE A 178 -1.13 -5.84 -5.12
CA ILE A 178 -2.23 -6.52 -5.84
C ILE A 178 -2.60 -7.88 -5.27
N CYS A 179 -1.70 -8.57 -4.56
CA CYS A 179 -2.00 -9.87 -3.99
C CYS A 179 -3.11 -9.74 -2.93
N PRO A 180 -4.14 -10.63 -2.94
CA PRO A 180 -5.24 -10.59 -1.99
C PRO A 180 -4.78 -11.16 -0.64
N LEU A 181 -4.03 -10.35 0.09
CA LEU A 181 -3.49 -10.65 1.41
C LEU A 181 -4.33 -9.99 2.51
N ALA A 182 -4.25 -10.53 3.72
CA ALA A 182 -4.90 -9.96 4.89
C ALA A 182 -4.31 -8.57 5.23
N VAL A 183 -5.10 -7.74 5.92
CA VAL A 183 -4.69 -6.38 6.35
C VAL A 183 -3.35 -6.39 7.11
N ALA A 184 -3.20 -7.33 8.05
CA ALA A 184 -1.98 -7.47 8.84
C ALA A 184 -0.75 -7.87 7.99
N GLU A 185 -0.93 -8.70 6.97
CA GLU A 185 0.15 -9.10 6.05
C GLU A 185 0.55 -7.94 5.14
N LYS A 186 -0.44 -7.19 4.62
CA LYS A 186 -0.17 -5.95 3.87
C LYS A 186 0.55 -4.91 4.72
N GLN A 187 0.18 -4.80 5.99
CA GLN A 187 0.85 -3.90 6.92
C GLN A 187 2.30 -4.34 7.16
N MET A 188 2.54 -5.63 7.36
CA MET A 188 3.90 -6.17 7.50
C MET A 188 4.77 -5.86 6.27
N LEU A 189 4.20 -5.93 5.06
CA LEU A 189 4.91 -5.57 3.82
C LEU A 189 5.19 -4.06 3.73
N LEU A 190 4.28 -3.21 4.20
CA LEU A 190 4.47 -1.76 4.30
C LEU A 190 5.62 -1.42 5.24
N GLU A 191 5.67 -2.07 6.40
CA GLU A 191 6.62 -1.82 7.48
C GLU A 191 8.00 -2.46 7.24
N ALA A 192 8.13 -3.33 6.23
CA ALA A 192 9.38 -3.96 5.85
C ALA A 192 10.52 -2.94 5.70
N LYS A 193 11.66 -3.16 6.36
CA LYS A 193 12.78 -2.20 6.41
C LYS A 193 13.14 -1.59 5.04
N ASP A 194 13.26 -2.44 4.02
CA ASP A 194 13.63 -2.07 2.66
C ASP A 194 12.95 -3.01 1.64
N VAL A 195 13.15 -2.72 0.35
CA VAL A 195 12.55 -3.47 -0.76
C VAL A 195 13.03 -4.92 -0.79
N SER A 196 14.30 -5.18 -0.48
CA SER A 196 14.86 -6.54 -0.36
C SER A 196 14.12 -7.35 0.69
N SER A 197 14.04 -6.81 1.91
CA SER A 197 13.33 -7.43 3.03
C SER A 197 11.86 -7.65 2.69
N ARG A 198 11.23 -6.71 1.97
CA ARG A 198 9.86 -6.84 1.48
C ARG A 198 9.72 -7.99 0.49
N GLY A 199 10.71 -8.20 -0.39
CA GLY A 199 10.79 -9.31 -1.34
C GLY A 199 10.84 -10.69 -0.65
N ASP A 200 11.60 -10.79 0.43
CA ASP A 200 11.66 -12.00 1.25
C ASP A 200 10.35 -12.24 1.99
N LEU A 201 9.75 -11.19 2.56
CA LEU A 201 8.47 -11.25 3.26
C LEU A 201 7.32 -11.68 2.34
N ILE A 202 7.18 -11.06 1.16
CA ILE A 202 6.10 -11.46 0.23
C ILE A 202 6.28 -12.91 -0.22
N SER A 203 7.51 -13.38 -0.42
CA SER A 203 7.77 -14.78 -0.75
C SER A 203 7.29 -15.71 0.36
N ALA A 204 7.62 -15.39 1.62
CA ALA A 204 7.20 -16.18 2.78
C ALA A 204 5.67 -16.17 2.99
N VAL A 205 5.01 -15.01 2.84
CA VAL A 205 3.55 -14.89 2.95
C VAL A 205 2.85 -15.74 1.89
N LEU A 206 3.30 -15.68 0.64
CA LEU A 206 2.73 -16.49 -0.44
C LEU A 206 2.96 -18.00 -0.23
N GLU A 207 4.09 -18.39 0.37
CA GLU A 207 4.38 -19.79 0.74
C GLU A 207 3.38 -20.29 1.78
N MET A 208 3.16 -19.51 2.85
CA MET A 208 2.19 -19.84 3.90
C MET A 208 0.76 -19.94 3.35
N GLU A 209 0.34 -18.99 2.51
CA GLU A 209 -0.96 -19.01 1.82
C GLU A 209 -1.18 -20.31 1.01
N CYS A 210 -0.13 -20.77 0.32
CA CYS A 210 -0.19 -22.02 -0.43
C CYS A 210 -0.31 -23.24 0.50
N GLU A 211 0.34 -23.23 1.66
CA GLU A 211 0.29 -24.34 2.63
C GLU A 211 -1.05 -24.43 3.37
N MET A 212 -1.61 -23.29 3.78
CA MET A 212 -2.93 -23.22 4.41
C MET A 212 -4.01 -23.72 3.47
N THR A 213 -4.01 -23.24 2.23
CA THR A 213 -4.99 -23.64 1.20
C THR A 213 -4.90 -25.14 0.88
N ALA A 214 -3.68 -25.70 0.80
CA ALA A 214 -3.49 -27.13 0.56
C ALA A 214 -4.01 -27.99 1.73
N SER A 215 -3.80 -27.54 2.97
CA SER A 215 -4.28 -28.22 4.17
C SER A 215 -5.81 -28.23 4.25
N ASP A 216 -6.47 -27.13 3.87
CA ASP A 216 -7.93 -27.03 3.85
C ASP A 216 -8.57 -27.93 2.77
N MET A 217 -7.93 -28.04 1.61
CA MET A 217 -8.36 -28.97 0.56
C MET A 217 -8.26 -30.44 1.02
N GLN A 218 -7.20 -30.80 1.75
CA GLN A 218 -7.03 -32.15 2.31
C GLN A 218 -8.10 -32.48 3.36
N LYS A 219 -8.47 -31.52 4.22
CA LYS A 219 -9.55 -31.69 5.22
C LYS A 219 -10.92 -31.86 4.56
N LYS A 220 -11.24 -31.06 3.53
CA LYS A 220 -12.52 -31.16 2.79
C LYS A 220 -12.65 -32.46 1.99
N GLY A 221 -11.54 -33.04 1.52
CA GLY A 221 -11.53 -34.33 0.82
C GLY A 221 -11.88 -35.56 1.69
N HIS A 222 -11.78 -35.44 3.02
CA HIS A 222 -12.07 -36.54 3.96
C HIS A 222 -13.50 -36.56 4.49
N VAL A 223 -14.33 -35.56 4.18
CA VAL A 223 -15.76 -35.55 4.54
C VAL A 223 -16.58 -36.10 3.36
N LYS A 224 -16.48 -37.42 3.15
CA LYS A 224 -17.48 -38.19 2.39
C LYS A 224 -17.90 -39.38 3.26
N HIS A 225 -19.02 -39.21 3.95
CA HIS A 225 -19.85 -40.30 4.46
C HIS A 225 -21.22 -40.18 3.83
#